data_AF-D2SE20-F1
#
_entry.id   AF-D2SE20-F1
#
_cell.length_a   1.000
_cell.length_b   1.000
_cell.length_c   1.000
_cell.angle_alpha   90.00
_cell.angle_beta   90.00
_cell.angle_gamma   90.00
#
_symmetry.space_group_name_H-M   'P 1'
#
loop_
_entity.id
_entity.type
_entity.pdbx_description
1 polymer ?
#
loop_
_entity_poly.entity_id
_entity_poly.type
_entity_poly.pdbx_seq_one_letter_code
_entity_poly.pdbx_strand_id
1 'polypeptide(L)'
;MPLPGRENPVLLLGPLLRHVDPVSATVWVETDRPCEVEVLGRRARTFGVSGHHYALVVVEGLEPGSATPYEVRLDGEQVWPEASSAYPRSRIRTPGRPGPFTIAFGSCRYATPSTVDADEGIPPDALDTYAARLTGQPEDTWPDALVLLGDQVYADELTRATRQWLSLRRQQPTPRDAQVDDFEEYTRLYAESWSDPQVRWLLSTVPSSMIFDDHEMIDDWNTSAAWRRKVTGQDWWTRRICGGLVSYWVYQHLGNLSPQELADNETWQAVQEHRDDAEPVLQAMAEAADRDPRSVRWSYVRHWGEARMIMVDSRAGRVLEESTRGMLDEDEFAWVEAAMRRAVDEGVEHLVLGTSLPWLLPHAIHQVERWNETLVRRHLGRPLGWVSEQLRQAADLEHWAAFGDSFERLGRALVGLARGEQGRAPATALVLSGDVHHAYAAELVQPDGLSTRVHQLTVSPLHNQAPHPIRVGFRIGWSRWARRLTTGMSRLARVRPSELDWAKQAGPYFGNQLGELVLHDRDASFRLFVSDRDDGGQGRLRLVADLPLSNPVPAEVTG
;
A
#
# COMPACT_ATOMS: atom_id res chain seq x y z
N MET A 1 -7.79 20.56 17.70
CA MET A 1 -8.39 21.46 18.73
C MET A 1 -8.78 20.67 19.97
N PRO A 2 -8.51 21.18 21.19
CA PRO A 2 -8.86 20.49 22.44
C PRO A 2 -10.37 20.24 22.53
N LEU A 3 -10.76 19.05 22.99
CA LEU A 3 -12.17 18.76 23.23
C LEU A 3 -12.69 19.63 24.39
N PRO A 4 -13.77 20.42 24.18
CA PRO A 4 -14.28 21.32 25.22
C PRO A 4 -14.64 20.57 26.51
N GLY A 5 -14.22 21.09 27.66
CA GLY A 5 -14.60 20.57 28.98
C GLY A 5 -13.78 19.37 29.48
N ARG A 6 -12.71 18.96 28.78
CA ARG A 6 -11.75 17.96 29.28
C ARG A 6 -10.42 18.59 29.68
N GLU A 7 -10.00 18.32 30.92
CA GLU A 7 -8.71 18.77 31.45
C GLU A 7 -7.55 17.90 30.93
N ASN A 8 -7.76 16.59 30.80
CA ASN A 8 -6.73 15.65 30.34
C ASN A 8 -6.71 15.49 28.81
N PRO A 9 -5.54 15.20 28.21
CA PRO A 9 -5.42 14.90 26.78
C PRO A 9 -6.26 13.67 26.38
N VAL A 10 -6.77 13.68 25.16
CA VAL A 10 -7.56 12.58 24.60
C VAL A 10 -6.86 12.01 23.37
N LEU A 11 -6.89 10.69 23.25
CA LEU A 11 -6.45 9.97 22.07
C LEU A 11 -7.50 10.09 20.96
N LEU A 12 -7.18 10.83 19.90
CA LEU A 12 -8.06 11.04 18.74
C LEU A 12 -7.97 9.86 17.77
N LEU A 13 -6.76 9.50 17.35
CA LEU A 13 -6.49 8.37 16.48
C LEU A 13 -5.34 7.51 17.03
N GLY A 14 -5.37 6.24 16.65
CA GLY A 14 -4.44 5.24 17.14
C GLY A 14 -4.85 4.59 18.48
N PRO A 15 -3.95 3.82 19.10
CA PRO A 15 -2.58 3.58 18.64
C PRO A 15 -2.52 2.75 17.37
N LEU A 16 -1.58 3.09 16.51
CA LEU A 16 -1.17 2.27 15.37
C LEU A 16 0.18 1.62 15.74
N LEU A 17 0.22 0.30 15.76
CA LEU A 17 1.47 -0.46 15.76
C LEU A 17 2.04 -0.45 14.33
N ARG A 18 3.22 0.14 14.18
CA ARG A 18 3.81 0.40 12.86
C ARG A 18 4.99 -0.53 12.61
N HIS A 19 6.23 -0.03 12.68
CA HIS A 19 7.43 -0.86 12.57
C HIS A 19 7.50 -1.84 13.74
N VAL A 20 7.81 -3.11 13.45
CA VAL A 20 8.19 -4.13 14.43
C VAL A 20 9.30 -4.98 13.82
N ASP A 21 10.39 -5.10 14.54
CA ASP A 21 11.51 -6.01 14.27
C ASP A 21 11.75 -6.89 15.51
N PRO A 22 12.78 -7.78 15.53
CA PRO A 22 13.00 -8.68 16.66
C PRO A 22 13.16 -7.99 18.03
N VAL A 23 13.59 -6.72 18.09
CA VAL A 23 13.98 -6.04 19.33
C VAL A 23 13.36 -4.67 19.53
N SER A 24 12.65 -4.14 18.52
CA SER A 24 12.06 -2.81 18.55
C SER A 24 10.69 -2.75 17.90
N ALA A 25 9.92 -1.74 18.30
CA ALA A 25 8.65 -1.40 17.69
C ALA A 25 8.40 0.11 17.70
N THR A 26 7.53 0.60 16.82
CA THR A 26 7.02 1.98 16.89
C THR A 26 5.51 2.00 17.04
N VAL A 27 5.03 2.88 17.91
CA VAL A 27 3.60 3.12 18.14
C VAL A 27 3.28 4.58 17.82
N TRP A 28 2.38 4.79 16.87
CA TRP A 28 1.94 6.10 16.43
C TRP A 28 0.58 6.45 17.05
N VAL A 29 0.39 7.72 17.44
CA VAL A 29 -0.87 8.26 17.98
C VAL A 29 -1.12 9.70 17.51
N GLU A 30 -2.38 10.11 17.51
CA GLU A 30 -2.81 11.52 17.44
C GLU A 30 -3.61 11.91 18.70
N THR A 31 -3.35 13.11 19.22
CA THR A 31 -3.96 13.64 20.44
C THR A 31 -4.60 15.00 20.22
N ASP A 32 -5.57 15.36 21.07
CA ASP A 32 -6.31 16.62 20.93
C ASP A 32 -5.52 17.88 21.33
N ARG A 33 -4.41 17.69 22.04
CA ARG A 33 -3.52 18.74 22.58
C ARG A 33 -2.09 18.21 22.76
N PRO A 34 -1.08 19.09 22.96
CA PRO A 34 0.28 18.66 23.28
C PRO A 34 0.31 17.88 24.60
N CYS A 35 1.00 16.74 24.63
CA CYS A 35 1.17 15.92 25.83
C CYS A 35 2.40 15.00 25.75
N GLU A 36 2.68 14.27 26.82
CA GLU A 36 3.60 13.14 26.83
C GLU A 36 2.86 11.83 26.60
N VAL A 37 3.36 11.03 25.67
CA VAL A 37 2.82 9.70 25.36
C VAL A 37 3.76 8.65 25.92
N GLU A 38 3.24 7.69 26.68
CA GLU A 38 3.99 6.58 27.24
C GLU A 38 3.47 5.22 26.75
N VAL A 39 4.38 4.35 26.29
CA VAL A 39 4.14 2.95 25.93
C VAL A 39 5.26 2.09 26.49
N LEU A 40 4.92 1.07 27.31
CA LEU A 40 5.89 0.16 27.95
C LEU A 40 7.06 0.89 28.65
N GLY A 41 6.77 2.01 29.31
CA GLY A 41 7.74 2.84 30.02
C GLY A 41 8.66 3.67 29.11
N ARG A 42 8.43 3.68 27.79
CA ARG A 42 9.09 4.58 26.83
C ARG A 42 8.21 5.77 26.57
N ARG A 43 8.81 6.95 26.45
CA ARG A 43 8.11 8.24 26.38
C ARG A 43 8.48 9.01 25.13
N ALA A 44 7.51 9.66 24.52
CA ALA A 44 7.71 10.66 23.48
C ALA A 44 6.80 11.86 23.73
N ARG A 45 7.29 13.07 23.47
CA ARG A 45 6.47 14.28 23.42
C ARG A 45 5.82 14.39 22.05
N THR A 46 4.56 14.81 22.03
CA THR A 46 3.86 15.10 20.77
C THR A 46 4.56 16.22 19.99
N PHE A 47 4.54 16.15 18.66
CA PHE A 47 4.87 17.23 17.75
C PHE A 47 3.61 17.80 17.09
N GLY A 48 3.58 19.11 16.85
CA GLY A 48 2.48 19.84 16.25
C GLY A 48 2.61 19.92 14.73
N VAL A 49 1.49 19.79 13.99
CA VAL A 49 1.41 20.14 12.57
C VAL A 49 0.05 20.79 12.33
N SER A 50 0.03 22.06 11.95
CA SER A 50 -1.21 22.80 11.63
C SER A 50 -2.30 22.69 12.71
N GLY A 51 -1.92 22.66 13.99
CA GLY A 51 -2.86 22.56 15.13
C GLY A 51 -3.33 21.14 15.48
N HIS A 52 -2.78 20.11 14.85
CA HIS A 52 -2.88 18.71 15.26
C HIS A 52 -1.63 18.28 16.04
N HIS A 53 -1.76 17.26 16.89
CA HIS A 53 -0.66 16.79 17.74
C HIS A 53 -0.46 15.28 17.57
N TYR A 54 0.75 14.88 17.20
CA TYR A 54 1.09 13.50 16.88
C TYR A 54 2.26 13.02 17.72
N ALA A 55 2.36 11.74 18.00
CA ALA A 55 3.57 11.16 18.59
C ALA A 55 3.92 9.83 17.94
N LEU A 56 5.22 9.58 17.82
CA LEU A 56 5.79 8.28 17.48
C LEU A 56 6.65 7.81 18.64
N VAL A 57 6.17 6.80 19.39
CA VAL A 57 6.90 6.22 20.51
C VAL A 57 7.75 5.07 19.99
N VAL A 58 9.07 5.18 20.13
CA VAL A 58 10.00 4.08 19.82
C VAL A 58 10.17 3.22 21.08
N VAL A 59 9.82 1.94 20.94
CA VAL A 59 9.93 0.93 22.00
C VAL A 59 11.09 0.00 21.67
N GLU A 60 12.22 0.18 22.36
CA GLU A 60 13.42 -0.65 22.20
C GLU A 60 13.64 -1.61 23.38
N GLY A 61 14.38 -2.69 23.12
CA GLY A 61 14.73 -3.70 24.12
C GLY A 61 13.64 -4.74 24.32
N LEU A 62 12.84 -4.99 23.29
CA LEU A 62 11.88 -6.09 23.26
C LEU A 62 12.62 -7.43 23.13
N GLU A 63 12.02 -8.48 23.67
CA GLU A 63 12.53 -9.84 23.52
C GLU A 63 12.12 -10.41 22.15
N PRO A 64 13.07 -10.97 21.36
CA PRO A 64 12.74 -11.62 20.10
C PRO A 64 11.73 -12.76 20.25
N GLY A 65 10.79 -12.88 19.31
CA GLY A 65 9.74 -13.89 19.34
C GLY A 65 8.73 -13.75 20.50
N SER A 66 8.67 -12.60 21.17
CA SER A 66 7.75 -12.38 22.29
C SER A 66 6.39 -11.79 21.83
N ALA A 67 5.40 -11.86 22.73
CA ALA A 67 4.10 -11.25 22.56
C ALA A 67 3.76 -10.40 23.80
N THR A 68 4.15 -9.13 23.78
CA THR A 68 4.07 -8.22 24.94
C THR A 68 2.79 -7.39 24.86
N PRO A 69 1.83 -7.52 25.81
CA PRO A 69 0.69 -6.61 25.87
C PRO A 69 1.15 -5.21 26.24
N TYR A 70 0.51 -4.18 25.69
CA TYR A 70 0.86 -2.80 25.99
C TYR A 70 -0.38 -1.93 26.22
N GLU A 71 -0.13 -0.78 26.85
CA GLU A 71 -1.10 0.27 27.09
C GLU A 71 -0.51 1.58 26.57
N VAL A 72 -1.37 2.53 26.22
CA VAL A 72 -0.97 3.91 25.91
C VAL A 72 -1.43 4.81 27.04
N ARG A 73 -0.53 5.64 27.55
CA ARG A 73 -0.84 6.66 28.54
C ARG A 73 -0.54 8.04 28.00
N LEU A 74 -1.44 8.99 28.21
CA LEU A 74 -1.23 10.42 27.92
C LEU A 74 -1.10 11.16 29.24
N ASP A 75 0.02 11.85 29.47
CA ASP A 75 0.35 12.53 30.72
C ASP A 75 0.11 11.66 31.98
N GLY A 76 0.38 10.36 31.84
CA GLY A 76 0.22 9.36 32.90
C GLY A 76 -1.17 8.74 33.04
N GLU A 77 -2.20 9.21 32.33
CA GLU A 77 -3.53 8.59 32.28
C GLU A 77 -3.61 7.53 31.18
N GLN A 78 -4.08 6.32 31.50
CA GLN A 78 -4.27 5.27 30.50
C GLN A 78 -5.47 5.60 29.60
N VAL A 79 -5.22 5.69 28.30
CA VAL A 79 -6.24 5.98 27.27
C VAL A 79 -6.47 4.80 26.33
N TRP A 80 -5.54 3.82 26.31
CA TRP A 80 -5.66 2.61 25.51
C TRP A 80 -5.18 1.37 26.28
N PRO A 81 -5.85 0.20 26.15
CA PRO A 81 -7.17 0.03 25.52
C PRO A 81 -8.24 0.87 26.25
N GLU A 82 -9.28 1.27 25.51
CA GLU A 82 -10.41 1.98 26.12
C GLU A 82 -11.05 1.08 27.20
N ALA A 83 -11.46 1.66 28.33
CA ALA A 83 -11.98 0.90 29.46
C ALA A 83 -13.23 0.05 29.12
N SER A 84 -14.01 0.49 28.12
CA SER A 84 -15.19 -0.20 27.60
C SER A 84 -14.91 -1.05 26.35
N SER A 85 -13.65 -1.21 25.96
CA SER A 85 -13.29 -1.98 24.77
C SER A 85 -13.74 -3.44 24.90
N ALA A 86 -14.48 -3.91 23.90
CA ALA A 86 -14.86 -5.32 23.77
C ALA A 86 -13.75 -6.17 23.11
N TYR A 87 -12.68 -5.53 22.65
CA TYR A 87 -11.60 -6.18 21.92
C TYR A 87 -10.52 -6.74 22.85
N PRO A 88 -9.80 -7.81 22.45
CA PRO A 88 -8.60 -8.28 23.15
C PRO A 88 -7.57 -7.16 23.34
N ARG A 89 -6.75 -7.26 24.39
CA ARG A 89 -5.67 -6.30 24.63
C ARG A 89 -4.69 -6.27 23.46
N SER A 90 -4.30 -5.08 23.02
CA SER A 90 -3.29 -4.89 21.98
C SER A 90 -1.93 -5.40 22.45
N ARG A 91 -1.17 -5.95 21.50
CA ARG A 91 0.14 -6.56 21.78
C ARG A 91 1.16 -6.15 20.74
N ILE A 92 2.41 -6.09 21.17
CA ILE A 92 3.57 -6.02 20.29
C ILE A 92 4.10 -7.45 20.15
N ARG A 93 4.01 -7.98 18.93
CA ARG A 93 4.40 -9.34 18.57
C ARG A 93 5.69 -9.31 17.75
N THR A 94 6.84 -9.47 18.39
CA THR A 94 8.14 -9.46 17.67
C THR A 94 8.30 -10.75 16.83
N PRO A 95 8.93 -10.67 15.64
CA PRO A 95 9.26 -11.83 14.81
C PRO A 95 10.28 -12.74 15.51
N GLY A 96 10.36 -14.00 15.07
CA GLY A 96 11.25 -15.02 15.64
C GLY A 96 10.55 -16.08 16.50
N ARG A 97 9.20 -16.10 16.54
CA ARG A 97 8.44 -17.20 17.12
C ARG A 97 8.58 -18.47 16.26
N PRO A 98 8.58 -19.67 16.86
CA PRO A 98 8.46 -20.92 16.10
C PRO A 98 7.14 -20.97 15.32
N GLY A 99 7.16 -21.60 14.16
CA GLY A 99 5.98 -21.78 13.31
C GLY A 99 5.86 -20.74 12.20
N PRO A 100 4.73 -20.72 11.48
CA PRO A 100 4.57 -19.91 10.29
C PRO A 100 4.50 -18.41 10.59
N PHE A 101 5.12 -17.60 9.73
CA PHE A 101 4.98 -16.16 9.69
C PHE A 101 3.88 -15.78 8.69
N THR A 102 2.81 -15.12 9.15
CA THR A 102 1.65 -14.78 8.32
C THR A 102 1.58 -13.28 8.05
N ILE A 103 1.55 -12.91 6.77
CA ILE A 103 1.38 -11.53 6.30
C ILE A 103 -0.03 -11.38 5.73
N ALA A 104 -0.89 -10.59 6.37
CA ALA A 104 -2.15 -10.15 5.79
C ALA A 104 -1.91 -8.96 4.85
N PHE A 105 -2.59 -8.88 3.71
CA PHE A 105 -2.40 -7.77 2.79
C PHE A 105 -3.61 -7.46 1.89
N GLY A 106 -3.63 -6.23 1.37
CA GLY A 106 -4.61 -5.74 0.38
C GLY A 106 -4.45 -4.25 0.12
N SER A 107 -5.31 -3.67 -0.71
CA SER A 107 -5.37 -2.24 -1.03
C SER A 107 -6.81 -1.76 -1.26
N CYS A 108 -7.01 -0.49 -1.59
CA CYS A 108 -8.31 0.05 -2.05
C CYS A 108 -9.40 -0.10 -1.00
N ARG A 109 -9.25 0.65 0.10
CA ARG A 109 -10.24 0.79 1.15
C ARG A 109 -10.86 2.18 1.08
N TYR A 110 -11.95 2.30 0.35
CA TYR A 110 -12.65 3.56 0.09
C TYR A 110 -12.97 4.38 1.34
N ALA A 111 -13.66 3.75 2.30
CA ALA A 111 -14.02 4.38 3.57
C ALA A 111 -14.41 3.32 4.62
N THR A 112 -14.78 3.72 5.83
CA THR A 112 -15.42 2.83 6.81
C THR A 112 -16.86 2.48 6.37
N PRO A 113 -17.37 1.27 6.67
CA PRO A 113 -18.77 0.92 6.42
C PRO A 113 -19.80 1.90 7.00
N SER A 114 -19.44 2.62 8.06
CA SER A 114 -20.36 3.57 8.72
C SER A 114 -20.59 4.87 7.94
N THR A 115 -19.74 5.20 6.96
CA THR A 115 -19.84 6.44 6.17
C THR A 115 -20.25 6.23 4.72
N VAL A 116 -20.33 4.97 4.27
CA VAL A 116 -20.81 4.57 2.95
C VAL A 116 -22.34 4.45 2.97
N ASP A 117 -23.02 5.01 1.97
CA ASP A 117 -24.47 4.87 1.85
C ASP A 117 -24.84 3.45 1.36
N ALA A 118 -25.94 2.88 1.87
CA ALA A 118 -26.34 1.50 1.54
C ALA A 118 -26.67 1.28 0.05
N ASP A 119 -27.04 2.33 -0.68
CA ASP A 119 -27.32 2.31 -2.12
C ASP A 119 -26.05 2.24 -2.98
N GLU A 120 -24.87 2.50 -2.42
CA GLU A 120 -23.58 2.27 -3.08
C GLU A 120 -23.29 0.77 -3.26
N GLY A 121 -23.96 -0.11 -2.49
CA GLY A 121 -23.90 -1.56 -2.67
C GLY A 121 -22.50 -2.15 -2.48
N ILE A 122 -21.66 -1.50 -1.67
CA ILE A 122 -20.32 -1.98 -1.34
C ILE A 122 -20.45 -3.24 -0.47
N PRO A 123 -19.74 -4.35 -0.79
CA PRO A 123 -19.72 -5.53 0.08
C PRO A 123 -19.16 -5.21 1.47
N PRO A 124 -19.27 -6.11 2.47
CA PRO A 124 -18.67 -5.88 3.78
C PRO A 124 -17.18 -5.55 3.70
N ASP A 125 -16.68 -4.66 4.55
CA ASP A 125 -15.26 -4.32 4.63
C ASP A 125 -14.44 -5.54 5.05
N ALA A 126 -13.43 -5.88 4.25
CA ALA A 126 -12.58 -7.03 4.49
C ALA A 126 -11.73 -6.88 5.76
N LEU A 127 -11.26 -5.68 6.11
CA LEU A 127 -10.50 -5.42 7.34
C LEU A 127 -11.38 -5.52 8.58
N ASP A 128 -12.59 -4.94 8.55
CA ASP A 128 -13.56 -5.07 9.65
C ASP A 128 -13.88 -6.53 9.93
N THR A 129 -14.18 -7.27 8.86
CA THR A 129 -14.54 -8.68 8.94
C THR A 129 -13.35 -9.52 9.40
N TYR A 130 -12.14 -9.15 9.00
CA TYR A 130 -10.91 -9.80 9.45
C TYR A 130 -10.66 -9.56 10.94
N ALA A 131 -10.76 -8.31 11.39
CA ALA A 131 -10.65 -7.95 12.79
C ALA A 131 -11.66 -8.73 13.65
N ALA A 132 -12.93 -8.76 13.25
CA ALA A 132 -13.97 -9.54 13.92
C ALA A 132 -13.68 -11.06 13.94
N ARG A 133 -13.05 -11.59 12.89
CA ARG A 133 -12.61 -12.99 12.85
C ARG A 133 -11.44 -13.25 13.81
N LEU A 134 -10.51 -12.31 13.95
CA LEU A 134 -9.34 -12.44 14.83
C LEU A 134 -9.71 -12.36 16.32
N THR A 135 -10.68 -11.52 16.70
CA THR A 135 -11.12 -11.40 18.10
C THR A 135 -11.70 -12.72 18.64
N GLY A 136 -12.26 -13.56 17.78
CA GLY A 136 -12.76 -14.90 18.12
C GLY A 136 -11.73 -16.02 18.05
N GLN A 137 -10.47 -15.72 17.70
CA GLN A 137 -9.41 -16.72 17.51
C GLN A 137 -8.29 -16.60 18.56
N PRO A 138 -7.57 -17.71 18.83
CA PRO A 138 -6.37 -17.68 19.65
C PRO A 138 -5.33 -16.68 19.13
N GLU A 139 -4.63 -16.00 20.06
CA GLU A 139 -3.66 -14.94 19.72
C GLU A 139 -2.48 -15.42 18.86
N ASP A 140 -2.12 -16.70 18.97
CA ASP A 140 -1.05 -17.34 18.21
C ASP A 140 -1.42 -17.58 16.73
N THR A 141 -2.71 -17.54 16.38
CA THR A 141 -3.17 -17.65 14.98
C THR A 141 -3.37 -16.30 14.29
N TRP A 142 -3.15 -15.19 14.99
CA TRP A 142 -3.22 -13.86 14.40
C TRP A 142 -2.07 -13.62 13.41
N PRO A 143 -2.28 -12.82 12.35
CA PRO A 143 -1.21 -12.45 11.42
C PRO A 143 -0.09 -11.71 12.14
N ASP A 144 1.13 -11.94 11.69
CA ASP A 144 2.33 -11.31 12.24
C ASP A 144 2.59 -9.92 11.64
N ALA A 145 2.07 -9.64 10.43
CA ALA A 145 2.16 -8.34 9.79
C ALA A 145 0.93 -8.04 8.92
N LEU A 146 0.63 -6.75 8.75
CA LEU A 146 -0.37 -6.22 7.82
C LEU A 146 0.34 -5.31 6.80
N VAL A 147 0.14 -5.58 5.51
CA VAL A 147 0.72 -4.79 4.41
C VAL A 147 -0.40 -4.16 3.58
N LEU A 148 -0.44 -2.83 3.52
CA LEU A 148 -1.45 -2.09 2.77
C LEU A 148 -0.80 -1.37 1.59
N LEU A 149 -1.28 -1.67 0.39
CA LEU A 149 -0.59 -1.41 -0.88
C LEU A 149 -1.27 -0.31 -1.68
N GLY A 150 -1.62 0.80 -1.04
CA GLY A 150 -2.24 1.95 -1.69
C GLY A 150 -3.74 2.08 -1.47
N ASP A 151 -4.26 3.29 -1.65
CA ASP A 151 -5.67 3.65 -1.49
C ASP A 151 -6.24 3.34 -0.10
N GLN A 152 -5.53 3.76 0.94
CA GLN A 152 -5.99 3.75 2.33
C GLN A 152 -7.02 4.86 2.59
N VAL A 153 -6.99 5.93 1.79
CA VAL A 153 -7.93 7.05 1.78
C VAL A 153 -8.15 7.50 0.33
N TYR A 154 -9.30 8.12 0.05
CA TYR A 154 -9.64 8.64 -1.28
C TYR A 154 -9.82 10.15 -1.21
N ALA A 155 -8.87 10.87 -1.79
CA ALA A 155 -8.79 12.33 -1.83
C ALA A 155 -9.77 12.95 -2.83
N ASP A 156 -10.15 12.15 -3.82
CA ASP A 156 -10.85 12.55 -5.02
C ASP A 156 -12.23 11.88 -5.16
N GLU A 157 -12.47 10.79 -4.43
CA GLU A 157 -13.78 10.17 -4.25
C GLU A 157 -14.22 10.29 -2.79
N LEU A 158 -15.19 11.16 -2.52
CA LEU A 158 -15.58 11.47 -1.14
C LEU A 158 -16.89 10.81 -0.74
N THR A 159 -16.95 10.31 0.49
CA THR A 159 -18.22 9.86 1.09
C THR A 159 -19.19 11.01 1.30
N ARG A 160 -20.47 10.68 1.48
CA ARG A 160 -21.49 11.68 1.82
C ARG A 160 -21.18 12.39 3.14
N ALA A 161 -20.68 11.67 4.14
CA ALA A 161 -20.31 12.23 5.43
C ALA A 161 -19.19 13.28 5.28
N THR A 162 -18.14 12.95 4.54
CA THR A 162 -17.03 13.89 4.29
C THR A 162 -17.47 15.09 3.45
N ARG A 163 -18.31 14.92 2.42
CA ARG A 163 -18.88 16.06 1.68
C ARG A 163 -19.73 16.99 2.55
N GLN A 164 -20.49 16.46 3.51
CA GLN A 164 -21.27 17.27 4.45
C GLN A 164 -20.35 18.08 5.37
N TRP A 165 -19.30 17.46 5.90
CA TRP A 165 -18.29 18.15 6.71
C TRP A 165 -17.59 19.25 5.91
N LEU A 166 -17.18 18.96 4.67
CA LEU A 166 -16.58 19.96 3.76
C LEU A 166 -17.54 21.11 3.48
N SER A 167 -18.84 20.83 3.32
CA SER A 167 -19.83 21.89 3.06
C SER A 167 -19.93 22.88 4.23
N LEU A 168 -19.82 22.38 5.46
CA LEU A 168 -19.78 23.21 6.66
C LEU A 168 -18.48 24.00 6.76
N ARG A 169 -17.33 23.33 6.57
CA ARG A 169 -16.00 23.95 6.63
C ARG A 169 -15.84 25.05 5.59
N ARG A 170 -16.18 24.76 4.33
CA ARG A 170 -16.08 25.68 3.20
C ARG A 170 -17.22 26.72 3.17
N GLN A 171 -18.22 26.59 4.04
CA GLN A 171 -19.41 27.43 4.12
C GLN A 171 -20.20 27.53 2.79
N GLN A 172 -20.14 26.45 1.99
CA GLN A 172 -20.82 26.35 0.70
C GLN A 172 -21.12 24.89 0.36
N PRO A 173 -22.16 24.60 -0.44
CA PRO A 173 -22.45 23.22 -0.85
C PRO A 173 -21.26 22.58 -1.58
N THR A 174 -20.85 21.41 -1.11
CA THR A 174 -19.79 20.62 -1.74
C THR A 174 -20.40 19.70 -2.83
N PRO A 175 -19.98 19.80 -4.09
CA PRO A 175 -20.53 18.99 -5.18
C PRO A 175 -20.12 17.51 -5.05
N ARG A 176 -20.71 16.64 -5.88
CA ARG A 176 -20.49 15.18 -5.79
C ARG A 176 -19.08 14.76 -6.19
N ASP A 177 -18.53 15.43 -7.20
CA ASP A 177 -17.17 15.31 -7.73
C ASP A 177 -16.17 16.20 -6.99
N ALA A 178 -16.53 16.68 -5.79
CA ALA A 178 -15.60 17.40 -4.95
C ALA A 178 -14.50 16.49 -4.46
N GLN A 179 -13.37 17.12 -4.21
CA GLN A 179 -12.13 16.49 -3.80
C GLN A 179 -11.52 17.34 -2.66
N VAL A 180 -10.65 16.76 -1.84
CA VAL A 180 -9.97 17.49 -0.75
C VAL A 180 -8.92 18.46 -1.29
N ASP A 181 -8.59 19.51 -0.56
CA ASP A 181 -7.79 20.64 -1.05
C ASP A 181 -6.58 20.96 -0.17
N ASP A 182 -6.62 20.67 1.13
CA ASP A 182 -5.55 21.03 2.06
C ASP A 182 -5.32 19.95 3.13
N PHE A 183 -4.25 20.11 3.92
CA PHE A 183 -3.86 19.17 4.98
C PHE A 183 -5.00 18.82 5.94
N GLU A 184 -5.80 19.80 6.36
CA GLU A 184 -6.90 19.60 7.30
C GLU A 184 -8.07 18.84 6.66
N GLU A 185 -8.30 19.01 5.36
CA GLU A 185 -9.25 18.16 4.65
C GLU A 185 -8.74 16.72 4.47
N TYR A 186 -7.43 16.52 4.35
CA TYR A 186 -6.82 15.18 4.40
C TYR A 186 -6.93 14.54 5.79
N THR A 187 -6.73 15.28 6.89
CA THR A 187 -6.87 14.71 8.25
C THR A 187 -8.28 14.16 8.48
N ARG A 188 -9.30 14.77 7.87
CA ARG A 188 -10.67 14.24 7.88
C ARG A 188 -10.79 12.86 7.24
N LEU A 189 -10.08 12.59 6.14
CA LEU A 189 -10.11 11.29 5.46
C LEU A 189 -9.50 10.18 6.32
N TYR A 190 -8.36 10.46 6.95
CA TYR A 190 -7.73 9.54 7.89
C TYR A 190 -8.59 9.33 9.14
N ALA A 191 -9.19 10.40 9.67
CA ALA A 191 -10.11 10.29 10.80
C ALA A 191 -11.31 9.40 10.45
N GLU A 192 -11.92 9.58 9.27
CA GLU A 192 -13.00 8.72 8.81
C GLU A 192 -12.56 7.26 8.63
N SER A 193 -11.39 7.04 8.05
CA SER A 193 -10.91 5.70 7.72
C SER A 193 -10.42 4.91 8.94
N TRP A 194 -9.75 5.56 9.89
CA TRP A 194 -9.04 4.87 10.99
C TRP A 194 -9.73 4.98 12.35
N SER A 195 -10.82 5.75 12.47
CA SER A 195 -11.62 5.78 13.70
C SER A 195 -12.55 4.57 13.85
N ASP A 196 -12.70 3.75 12.80
CA ASP A 196 -13.50 2.53 12.87
C ASP A 196 -12.97 1.60 13.98
N PRO A 197 -13.80 1.16 14.95
CA PRO A 197 -13.31 0.39 16.09
C PRO A 197 -12.61 -0.92 15.73
N GLN A 198 -13.08 -1.61 14.69
CA GLN A 198 -12.51 -2.87 14.22
C GLN A 198 -11.12 -2.63 13.63
N VAL A 199 -11.01 -1.66 12.72
CA VAL A 199 -9.73 -1.30 12.08
C VAL A 199 -8.77 -0.68 13.08
N ARG A 200 -9.25 0.19 13.97
CA ARG A 200 -8.43 0.80 15.03
C ARG A 200 -7.84 -0.25 15.95
N TRP A 201 -8.62 -1.26 16.34
CA TRP A 201 -8.08 -2.40 17.10
C TRP A 201 -7.06 -3.21 16.27
N LEU A 202 -7.38 -3.54 15.01
CA LEU A 202 -6.48 -4.30 14.15
C LEU A 202 -5.12 -3.60 13.99
N LEU A 203 -5.14 -2.31 13.69
CA LEU A 203 -3.94 -1.48 13.54
C LEU A 203 -3.17 -1.31 14.86
N SER A 204 -3.84 -1.41 16.02
CA SER A 204 -3.16 -1.38 17.32
C SER A 204 -2.40 -2.67 17.64
N THR A 205 -2.73 -3.80 17.01
CA THR A 205 -2.25 -5.11 17.44
C THR A 205 -1.42 -5.84 16.38
N VAL A 206 -1.70 -5.59 15.10
CA VAL A 206 -0.93 -6.14 13.98
C VAL A 206 -0.04 -5.03 13.42
N PRO A 207 1.29 -5.22 13.37
CA PRO A 207 2.17 -4.20 12.83
C PRO A 207 1.86 -3.94 11.36
N SER A 208 1.69 -2.67 11.02
CA SER A 208 1.21 -2.24 9.72
C SER A 208 2.30 -1.53 8.93
N SER A 209 2.51 -1.98 7.69
CA SER A 209 3.41 -1.37 6.70
C SER A 209 2.56 -0.90 5.53
N MET A 210 2.68 0.38 5.16
CA MET A 210 1.82 1.01 4.14
C MET A 210 2.64 1.63 3.01
N ILE A 211 2.07 1.75 1.83
CA ILE A 211 2.53 2.62 0.75
C ILE A 211 1.26 3.23 0.11
N PHE A 212 1.28 4.50 -0.26
CA PHE A 212 0.21 5.15 -1.04
C PHE A 212 0.09 4.63 -2.48
N ASP A 213 -1.09 4.86 -3.07
CA ASP A 213 -1.34 4.93 -4.50
C ASP A 213 -1.71 6.37 -4.91
N ASP A 214 -2.38 6.52 -6.04
CA ASP A 214 -2.86 7.80 -6.54
C ASP A 214 -4.04 8.39 -5.78
N HIS A 215 -5.03 7.60 -5.32
CA HIS A 215 -6.18 8.18 -4.62
C HIS A 215 -5.82 8.81 -3.26
N GLU A 216 -4.63 8.56 -2.70
CA GLU A 216 -4.08 9.38 -1.62
C GLU A 216 -3.84 10.84 -1.99
N MET A 217 -3.74 11.16 -3.28
CA MET A 217 -3.46 12.51 -3.79
C MET A 217 -4.59 12.98 -4.73
N ILE A 218 -4.80 12.25 -5.81
CA ILE A 218 -5.84 12.42 -6.83
C ILE A 218 -5.72 11.25 -7.81
N ASP A 219 -6.84 10.75 -8.33
CA ASP A 219 -6.86 9.85 -9.49
C ASP A 219 -5.83 10.22 -10.57
N ASP A 220 -5.16 9.22 -11.13
CA ASP A 220 -4.16 9.36 -12.18
C ASP A 220 -2.87 10.10 -11.73
N TRP A 221 -2.63 10.23 -10.41
CA TRP A 221 -1.47 10.97 -9.90
C TRP A 221 -0.16 10.44 -10.47
N ASN A 222 0.57 11.35 -11.13
CA ASN A 222 1.82 11.07 -11.84
C ASN A 222 1.67 9.99 -12.92
N THR A 223 0.50 9.91 -13.59
CA THR A 223 0.30 9.01 -14.73
C THR A 223 1.22 9.37 -15.91
N SER A 224 1.42 10.66 -16.25
CA SER A 224 2.25 11.06 -17.39
C SER A 224 2.82 12.48 -17.32
N ALA A 225 3.81 12.79 -18.16
CA ALA A 225 4.32 14.16 -18.28
C ALA A 225 3.25 15.15 -18.79
N ALA A 226 2.31 14.70 -19.62
CA ALA A 226 1.24 15.55 -20.12
C ALA A 226 0.20 15.84 -19.03
N TRP A 227 -0.18 14.83 -18.25
CA TRP A 227 -1.02 14.99 -17.07
C TRP A 227 -0.35 15.94 -16.07
N ARG A 228 0.94 15.71 -15.76
CA ARG A 228 1.73 16.52 -14.83
C ARG A 228 1.72 18.00 -15.24
N ARG A 229 2.06 18.31 -16.51
CA ARG A 229 2.02 19.71 -17.00
C ARG A 229 0.64 20.36 -16.90
N LYS A 230 -0.43 19.59 -17.12
CA LYS A 230 -1.81 20.09 -17.03
C LYS A 230 -2.18 20.43 -15.59
N VAL A 231 -1.85 19.53 -14.65
CA VAL A 231 -2.25 19.68 -13.25
C VAL A 231 -1.40 20.73 -12.54
N THR A 232 -0.08 20.78 -12.76
CA THR A 232 0.79 21.78 -12.13
C THR A 232 0.51 23.21 -12.60
N GLY A 233 -0.21 23.37 -13.71
CA GLY A 233 -0.66 24.68 -14.19
C GLY A 233 -1.94 25.18 -13.51
N GLN A 234 -2.54 24.40 -12.61
CA GLN A 234 -3.74 24.80 -11.89
C GLN A 234 -3.38 25.51 -10.58
N ASP A 235 -4.11 26.58 -10.25
CA ASP A 235 -3.85 27.39 -9.04
C ASP A 235 -4.03 26.61 -7.72
N TRP A 236 -4.81 25.52 -7.73
CA TRP A 236 -5.08 24.67 -6.57
C TRP A 236 -4.01 23.59 -6.34
N TRP A 237 -3.17 23.28 -7.33
CA TRP A 237 -2.30 22.10 -7.30
C TRP A 237 -1.36 22.09 -6.11
N THR A 238 -0.59 23.17 -5.92
CA THR A 238 0.43 23.24 -4.86
C THR A 238 -0.18 23.01 -3.48
N ARG A 239 -1.33 23.62 -3.21
CA ARG A 239 -2.04 23.49 -1.93
C ARG A 239 -2.44 22.04 -1.67
N ARG A 240 -3.06 21.40 -2.67
CA ARG A 240 -3.46 19.99 -2.56
C ARG A 240 -2.26 19.08 -2.38
N ILE A 241 -1.30 19.11 -3.30
CA ILE A 241 -0.24 18.11 -3.30
C ILE A 241 0.61 18.21 -2.05
N CYS A 242 0.85 19.43 -1.56
CA CYS A 242 1.57 19.61 -0.30
C CYS A 242 0.75 19.08 0.88
N GLY A 243 -0.54 19.40 0.96
CA GLY A 243 -1.43 18.84 1.99
C GLY A 243 -1.46 17.31 1.97
N GLY A 244 -1.52 16.72 0.79
CA GLY A 244 -1.52 15.27 0.58
C GLY A 244 -0.22 14.62 1.02
N LEU A 245 0.93 15.12 0.54
CA LEU A 245 2.26 14.60 0.90
C LEU A 245 2.58 14.77 2.39
N VAL A 246 2.21 15.91 3.00
CA VAL A 246 2.35 16.10 4.46
C VAL A 246 1.47 15.11 5.21
N SER A 247 0.22 14.92 4.80
CA SER A 247 -0.68 13.95 5.44
C SER A 247 -0.16 12.52 5.30
N TYR A 248 0.26 12.11 4.10
CA TYR A 248 0.86 10.80 3.87
C TYR A 248 2.11 10.58 4.72
N TRP A 249 2.98 11.59 4.83
CA TRP A 249 4.16 11.53 5.67
C TRP A 249 3.80 11.28 7.14
N VAL A 250 2.88 12.07 7.71
CA VAL A 250 2.51 11.98 9.13
C VAL A 250 1.76 10.70 9.46
N TYR A 251 0.76 10.36 8.66
CA TYR A 251 -0.16 9.26 8.97
C TYR A 251 0.43 7.90 8.58
N GLN A 252 1.12 7.82 7.43
CA GLN A 252 1.56 6.53 6.88
C GLN A 252 3.08 6.35 6.93
N HIS A 253 3.85 7.23 6.27
CA HIS A 253 5.27 6.99 6.00
C HIS A 253 6.15 7.10 7.25
N LEU A 254 5.91 8.04 8.15
CA LEU A 254 6.69 8.20 9.39
C LEU A 254 6.72 6.90 10.21
N GLY A 255 5.57 6.26 10.35
CA GLY A 255 5.46 4.98 11.03
C GLY A 255 6.18 3.84 10.29
N ASN A 256 6.42 3.98 8.99
CA ASN A 256 7.11 2.97 8.22
C ASN A 256 8.62 2.95 8.45
N LEU A 257 9.22 3.92 9.13
CA LEU A 257 10.66 3.96 9.32
C LEU A 257 11.08 3.14 10.56
N SER A 258 12.12 2.33 10.41
CA SER A 258 12.78 1.67 11.55
C SER A 258 13.46 2.68 12.47
N PRO A 259 13.79 2.34 13.72
CA PRO A 259 14.52 3.25 14.62
C PRO A 259 15.82 3.80 14.03
N GLN A 260 16.55 2.97 13.27
CA GLN A 260 17.77 3.41 12.59
C GLN A 260 17.45 4.37 11.44
N GLU A 261 16.46 4.05 10.59
CA GLU A 261 16.04 4.96 9.52
C GLU A 261 15.51 6.29 10.06
N LEU A 262 14.79 6.28 11.19
CA LEU A 262 14.37 7.51 11.89
C LEU A 262 15.58 8.32 12.35
N ALA A 263 16.59 7.69 12.94
CA ALA A 263 17.81 8.37 13.38
C ALA A 263 18.54 9.07 12.22
N ASP A 264 18.51 8.46 11.03
CA ASP A 264 19.17 8.97 9.82
C ASP A 264 18.27 9.89 8.96
N ASN A 265 16.98 10.01 9.27
CA ASN A 265 16.02 10.76 8.45
C ASN A 265 16.03 12.26 8.77
N GLU A 266 16.54 13.06 7.83
CA GLU A 266 16.69 14.52 7.98
C GLU A 266 15.37 15.24 8.28
N THR A 267 14.27 14.87 7.60
CA THR A 267 12.95 15.47 7.85
C THR A 267 12.49 15.18 9.28
N TRP A 268 12.63 13.95 9.76
CA TRP A 268 12.27 13.60 11.13
C TRP A 268 13.12 14.34 12.16
N GLN A 269 14.43 14.44 11.95
CA GLN A 269 15.29 15.23 12.85
C GLN A 269 14.84 16.70 12.91
N ALA A 270 14.52 17.31 11.76
CA ALA A 270 14.02 18.68 11.71
C ALA A 270 12.65 18.84 12.41
N VAL A 271 11.73 17.88 12.28
CA VAL A 271 10.45 17.85 13.03
C VAL A 271 10.70 17.80 14.55
N GLN A 272 11.69 17.01 14.98
CA GLN A 272 12.03 16.84 16.39
C GLN A 272 12.67 18.10 16.99
N GLU A 273 13.28 18.96 16.17
CA GLU A 273 13.76 20.29 16.55
C GLU A 273 12.64 21.34 16.61
N HIS A 274 11.59 21.18 15.80
CA HIS A 274 10.46 22.11 15.67
C HIS A 274 9.14 21.53 16.20
N ARG A 275 9.19 20.81 17.34
CA ARG A 275 8.03 20.05 17.85
C ARG A 275 6.78 20.90 18.13
N ASP A 276 6.93 22.18 18.44
CA ASP A 276 5.76 23.02 18.73
C ASP A 276 4.92 23.25 17.46
N ASP A 277 5.58 23.39 16.32
CA ASP A 277 4.95 23.50 14.99
C ASP A 277 5.94 23.09 13.89
N ALA A 278 5.74 21.88 13.37
CA ALA A 278 6.52 21.30 12.30
C ALA A 278 5.93 21.54 10.91
N GLU A 279 4.84 22.31 10.79
CA GLU A 279 4.22 22.64 9.50
C GLU A 279 5.23 23.21 8.48
N PRO A 280 6.09 24.18 8.81
CA PRO A 280 7.03 24.74 7.82
C PRO A 280 8.04 23.71 7.30
N VAL A 281 8.50 22.80 8.17
CA VAL A 281 9.44 21.73 7.82
C VAL A 281 8.79 20.75 6.84
N LEU A 282 7.57 20.31 7.16
CA LEU A 282 6.84 19.34 6.35
C LEU A 282 6.36 19.94 5.04
N GLN A 283 5.94 21.21 5.03
CA GLN A 283 5.59 21.94 3.83
C GLN A 283 6.79 22.06 2.88
N ALA A 284 7.97 22.40 3.39
CA ALA A 284 9.19 22.46 2.58
C ALA A 284 9.59 21.08 2.01
N MET A 285 9.43 20.01 2.80
CA MET A 285 9.62 18.63 2.34
C MET A 285 8.65 18.28 1.21
N ALA A 286 7.37 18.60 1.37
CA ALA A 286 6.35 18.29 0.37
C ALA A 286 6.54 19.07 -0.94
N GLU A 287 6.91 20.35 -0.86
CA GLU A 287 7.26 21.15 -2.03
C GLU A 287 8.52 20.64 -2.75
N ALA A 288 9.50 20.12 -2.01
CA ALA A 288 10.67 19.48 -2.58
C ALA A 288 10.29 18.18 -3.30
N ALA A 289 9.49 17.33 -2.65
CA ALA A 289 9.02 16.05 -3.19
C ALA A 289 8.18 16.22 -4.46
N ASP A 290 7.27 17.21 -4.51
CA ASP A 290 6.50 17.51 -5.72
C ASP A 290 7.39 18.03 -6.87
N ARG A 291 8.43 18.81 -6.55
CA ARG A 291 9.33 19.41 -7.55
C ARG A 291 10.34 18.42 -8.12
N ASP A 292 10.94 17.60 -7.27
CA ASP A 292 11.96 16.62 -7.62
C ASP A 292 11.69 15.30 -6.88
N PRO A 293 11.23 14.25 -7.59
CA PRO A 293 10.97 12.92 -7.01
C PRO A 293 12.14 12.35 -6.20
N ARG A 294 13.39 12.74 -6.51
CA ARG A 294 14.60 12.25 -5.83
C ARG A 294 14.81 12.84 -4.43
N SER A 295 14.08 13.90 -4.10
CA SER A 295 14.28 14.62 -2.83
C SER A 295 13.80 13.83 -1.62
N VAL A 296 12.85 12.91 -1.80
CA VAL A 296 12.31 12.05 -0.73
C VAL A 296 12.11 10.65 -1.30
N ARG A 297 12.75 9.65 -0.68
CA ARG A 297 12.50 8.24 -1.00
C ARG A 297 11.40 7.69 -0.10
N TRP A 298 10.27 7.30 -0.69
CA TRP A 298 9.15 6.70 0.04
C TRP A 298 9.28 5.18 0.20
N SER A 299 10.10 4.53 -0.63
CA SER A 299 10.47 3.11 -0.53
C SER A 299 11.28 2.79 0.73
N TYR A 300 11.02 1.61 1.32
CA TYR A 300 11.65 1.16 2.56
C TYR A 300 11.73 -0.37 2.65
N VAL A 301 12.39 -0.90 3.68
CA VAL A 301 12.57 -2.35 3.90
C VAL A 301 11.96 -2.79 5.23
N ARG A 302 11.41 -4.01 5.25
CA ARG A 302 11.12 -4.78 6.46
C ARG A 302 11.88 -6.10 6.46
N HIS A 303 12.32 -6.52 7.63
CA HIS A 303 13.02 -7.77 7.81
C HIS A 303 12.44 -8.53 9.00
N TRP A 304 11.91 -9.74 8.74
CA TRP A 304 11.20 -10.58 9.71
C TRP A 304 11.82 -11.97 9.82
N GLY A 305 13.15 -12.04 9.89
CA GLY A 305 13.88 -13.31 9.94
C GLY A 305 13.97 -13.93 8.55
N GLU A 306 13.18 -14.97 8.28
CA GLU A 306 13.22 -15.70 7.01
C GLU A 306 12.58 -14.94 5.83
N ALA A 307 11.82 -13.89 6.13
CA ALA A 307 11.17 -13.04 5.14
C ALA A 307 11.75 -11.62 5.15
N ARG A 308 12.01 -11.07 3.96
CA ARG A 308 12.31 -9.65 3.75
C ARG A 308 11.31 -9.05 2.79
N MET A 309 10.72 -7.92 3.17
CA MET A 309 9.92 -7.10 2.27
C MET A 309 10.71 -5.87 1.83
N ILE A 310 10.70 -5.60 0.53
CA ILE A 310 11.13 -4.33 -0.06
C ILE A 310 9.86 -3.65 -0.56
N MET A 311 9.46 -2.57 0.09
CA MET A 311 8.33 -1.76 -0.33
C MET A 311 8.82 -0.74 -1.36
N VAL A 312 8.21 -0.73 -2.54
CA VAL A 312 8.56 0.08 -3.70
C VAL A 312 7.45 1.09 -3.97
N ASP A 313 7.80 2.37 -3.92
CA ASP A 313 6.95 3.47 -4.36
C ASP A 313 6.83 3.48 -5.89
N SER A 314 5.64 3.17 -6.39
CA SER A 314 5.32 3.16 -7.82
C SER A 314 4.58 4.42 -8.29
N ARG A 315 4.54 5.50 -7.50
CA ARG A 315 3.80 6.74 -7.80
C ARG A 315 4.69 7.98 -7.75
N ALA A 316 5.29 8.30 -6.60
CA ALA A 316 6.02 9.56 -6.46
C ALA A 316 7.39 9.51 -7.14
N GLY A 317 8.08 8.37 -7.07
CA GLY A 317 9.39 8.13 -7.70
C GLY A 317 9.40 8.01 -9.24
N ARG A 318 8.25 8.14 -9.92
CA ARG A 318 8.14 7.95 -11.38
C ARG A 318 8.95 8.99 -12.16
N VAL A 319 9.72 8.51 -13.14
CA VAL A 319 10.32 9.34 -14.18
C VAL A 319 9.29 9.52 -15.30
N LEU A 320 8.74 10.72 -15.46
CA LEU A 320 7.63 10.96 -16.39
C LEU A 320 8.06 11.40 -17.79
N GLU A 321 9.31 11.81 -17.99
CA GLU A 321 9.81 12.24 -19.29
C GLU A 321 9.71 11.10 -20.32
N GLU A 322 8.87 11.26 -21.37
CA GLU A 322 8.53 10.18 -22.31
C GLU A 322 9.73 9.50 -23.01
N SER A 323 10.88 10.17 -23.10
CA SER A 323 12.09 9.62 -23.73
C SER A 323 12.82 8.61 -22.83
N THR A 324 12.69 8.78 -21.51
CA THR A 324 13.40 8.07 -20.42
C THR A 324 12.43 7.56 -19.35
N ARG A 325 11.13 7.51 -19.66
CA ARG A 325 10.06 7.21 -18.72
C ARG A 325 10.31 5.89 -18.00
N GLY A 326 10.19 5.91 -16.68
CA GLY A 326 10.49 4.78 -15.81
C GLY A 326 9.62 4.79 -14.56
N MET A 327 9.32 3.60 -14.04
CA MET A 327 8.56 3.45 -12.80
C MET A 327 9.34 4.03 -11.61
N LEU A 328 10.66 3.85 -11.63
CA LEU A 328 11.61 4.40 -10.67
C LEU A 328 12.74 5.10 -11.44
N ASP A 329 13.38 6.06 -10.81
CA ASP A 329 14.66 6.59 -11.29
C ASP A 329 15.81 5.60 -11.09
N GLU A 330 16.99 5.94 -11.62
CA GLU A 330 18.16 5.05 -11.58
C GLU A 330 18.67 4.77 -10.16
N ASP A 331 18.65 5.78 -9.29
CA ASP A 331 19.20 5.68 -7.94
C ASP A 331 18.30 4.81 -7.06
N GLU A 332 16.98 4.99 -7.15
CA GLU A 332 16.01 4.16 -6.44
C GLU A 332 15.96 2.73 -6.97
N PHE A 333 16.06 2.51 -8.28
CA PHE A 333 16.14 1.16 -8.83
C PHE A 333 17.42 0.44 -8.39
N ALA A 334 18.56 1.13 -8.39
CA ALA A 334 19.82 0.57 -7.88
C ALA A 334 19.73 0.23 -6.38
N TRP A 335 19.00 1.04 -5.60
CA TRP A 335 18.70 0.74 -4.20
C TRP A 335 17.83 -0.52 -4.05
N VAL A 336 16.79 -0.69 -4.87
CA VAL A 336 15.96 -1.92 -4.87
C VAL A 336 16.82 -3.16 -5.18
N GLU A 337 17.65 -3.10 -6.23
CA GLU A 337 18.56 -4.18 -6.60
C GLU A 337 19.58 -4.49 -5.48
N ALA A 338 20.05 -3.46 -4.77
CA ALA A 338 20.93 -3.64 -3.61
C ALA A 338 20.20 -4.29 -2.42
N ALA A 339 18.96 -3.91 -2.15
CA ALA A 339 18.13 -4.51 -1.13
C ALA A 339 17.79 -5.98 -1.44
N MET A 340 17.58 -6.32 -2.72
CA MET A 340 17.42 -7.71 -3.18
C MET A 340 18.70 -8.52 -2.96
N ARG A 341 19.87 -7.98 -3.33
CA ARG A 341 21.16 -8.63 -3.06
C ARG A 341 21.39 -8.84 -1.56
N ARG A 342 21.07 -7.84 -0.74
CA ARG A 342 21.17 -7.94 0.72
C ARG A 342 20.29 -9.06 1.28
N ALA A 343 19.11 -9.31 0.69
CA ALA A 343 18.26 -10.44 1.05
C ALA A 343 18.96 -11.78 0.81
N VAL A 344 19.67 -11.93 -0.30
CA VAL A 344 20.47 -13.13 -0.61
C VAL A 344 21.64 -13.27 0.36
N ASP A 345 22.36 -12.18 0.65
CA ASP A 345 23.51 -12.17 1.57
C ASP A 345 23.11 -12.56 3.00
N GLU A 346 21.95 -12.09 3.46
CA GLU A 346 21.38 -12.43 4.77
C GLU A 346 20.68 -13.81 4.77
N GLY A 347 20.62 -14.47 3.61
CA GLY A 347 20.10 -15.82 3.49
C GLY A 347 18.60 -15.94 3.71
N VAL A 348 17.81 -14.94 3.34
CA VAL A 348 16.34 -14.99 3.48
C VAL A 348 15.76 -16.11 2.62
N GLU A 349 14.68 -16.73 3.08
CA GLU A 349 13.98 -17.78 2.34
C GLU A 349 12.87 -17.21 1.45
N HIS A 350 12.30 -16.06 1.83
CA HIS A 350 11.20 -15.43 1.12
C HIS A 350 11.49 -13.95 0.88
N LEU A 351 11.68 -13.58 -0.38
CA LEU A 351 11.72 -12.18 -0.80
C LEU A 351 10.29 -11.72 -1.14
N VAL A 352 9.86 -10.61 -0.56
CA VAL A 352 8.57 -9.97 -0.83
C VAL A 352 8.84 -8.57 -1.42
N LEU A 353 8.27 -8.27 -2.57
CA LEU A 353 8.23 -6.92 -3.13
C LEU A 353 6.81 -6.39 -2.95
N GLY A 354 6.64 -5.31 -2.18
CA GLY A 354 5.37 -4.59 -2.11
C GLY A 354 5.40 -3.43 -3.08
N THR A 355 4.33 -3.22 -3.85
CA THR A 355 4.16 -2.06 -4.75
C THR A 355 2.68 -1.81 -4.90
N SER A 356 2.25 -0.56 -5.10
CA SER A 356 0.83 -0.27 -5.26
C SER A 356 0.27 -0.91 -6.54
N LEU A 357 1.07 -0.94 -7.61
CA LEU A 357 0.65 -1.41 -8.93
C LEU A 357 1.17 -2.81 -9.29
N PRO A 358 0.34 -3.68 -9.89
CA PRO A 358 0.77 -4.99 -10.35
C PRO A 358 1.90 -4.94 -11.39
N TRP A 359 2.90 -5.80 -11.18
CA TRP A 359 3.96 -6.03 -12.15
C TRP A 359 3.47 -6.92 -13.30
N LEU A 360 2.93 -8.11 -12.99
CA LEU A 360 2.44 -9.08 -14.00
C LEU A 360 0.92 -8.99 -14.21
N LEU A 361 0.50 -8.15 -15.15
CA LEU A 361 -0.90 -7.97 -15.51
C LEU A 361 -1.51 -9.12 -16.34
N PRO A 362 -2.86 -9.18 -16.48
CA PRO A 362 -3.50 -9.96 -17.53
C PRO A 362 -2.91 -9.63 -18.90
N HIS A 363 -2.53 -10.67 -19.66
CA HIS A 363 -1.78 -10.53 -20.91
C HIS A 363 -2.35 -9.50 -21.89
N ALA A 364 -3.67 -9.42 -22.06
CA ALA A 364 -4.25 -8.44 -22.98
C ALA A 364 -4.02 -6.99 -22.54
N ILE A 365 -4.14 -6.71 -21.24
CA ILE A 365 -3.97 -5.36 -20.68
C ILE A 365 -2.50 -4.97 -20.75
N HIS A 366 -1.60 -5.88 -20.33
CA HIS A 366 -0.15 -5.71 -20.46
C HIS A 366 0.25 -5.33 -21.90
N GLN A 367 -0.32 -5.99 -22.91
CA GLN A 367 -0.01 -5.71 -24.31
C GLN A 367 -0.57 -4.37 -24.79
N VAL A 368 -1.75 -3.98 -24.32
CA VAL A 368 -2.35 -2.67 -24.64
C VAL A 368 -1.52 -1.53 -24.07
N GLU A 369 -1.05 -1.65 -22.82
CA GLU A 369 -0.19 -0.65 -22.19
C GLU A 369 1.13 -0.48 -22.93
N ARG A 370 1.83 -1.57 -23.24
CA ARG A 370 3.08 -1.51 -24.01
C ARG A 370 2.90 -0.97 -25.41
N TRP A 371 1.78 -1.30 -26.05
CA TRP A 371 1.40 -0.75 -27.35
C TRP A 371 1.19 0.76 -27.26
N ASN A 372 0.44 1.21 -26.25
CA ASN A 372 0.19 2.63 -26.00
C ASN A 372 1.50 3.38 -25.75
N GLU A 373 2.32 2.91 -24.80
CA GLU A 373 3.63 3.47 -24.47
C GLU A 373 4.50 3.64 -25.72
N THR A 374 4.58 2.59 -26.54
CA THR A 374 5.37 2.60 -27.78
C THR A 374 4.85 3.64 -28.78
N LEU A 375 3.53 3.78 -28.92
CA LEU A 375 2.94 4.76 -29.84
C LEU A 375 3.18 6.19 -29.36
N VAL A 376 2.96 6.48 -28.08
CA VAL A 376 3.21 7.81 -27.51
C VAL A 376 4.69 8.19 -27.70
N ARG A 377 5.62 7.30 -27.33
CA ARG A 377 7.07 7.55 -27.47
C ARG A 377 7.50 7.79 -28.91
N ARG A 378 7.01 6.98 -29.87
CA ARG A 378 7.41 7.11 -31.29
C ARG A 378 6.78 8.29 -32.01
N HIS A 379 5.58 8.68 -31.59
CA HIS A 379 4.82 9.75 -32.21
C HIS A 379 4.79 10.99 -31.31
N LEU A 380 5.79 11.15 -30.44
CA LEU A 380 5.93 12.31 -29.57
C LEU A 380 5.92 13.60 -30.41
N GLY A 381 5.06 14.55 -30.01
CA GLY A 381 4.85 15.79 -30.74
C GLY A 381 4.05 15.67 -32.06
N ARG A 382 3.50 14.49 -32.38
CA ARG A 382 2.63 14.26 -33.56
C ARG A 382 1.18 14.00 -33.13
N PRO A 383 0.19 14.20 -34.03
CA PRO A 383 -1.22 13.97 -33.70
C PRO A 383 -1.53 12.57 -33.16
N LEU A 384 -0.90 11.53 -33.72
CA LEU A 384 -1.08 10.16 -33.25
C LEU A 384 -0.57 9.96 -31.82
N GLY A 385 0.54 10.60 -31.44
CA GLY A 385 1.05 10.55 -30.06
C GLY A 385 0.12 11.26 -29.09
N TRP A 386 -0.44 12.41 -29.50
CA TRP A 386 -1.45 13.12 -28.70
C TRP A 386 -2.72 12.28 -28.49
N VAL A 387 -3.29 11.67 -29.54
CA VAL A 387 -4.46 10.78 -29.39
C VAL A 387 -4.13 9.58 -28.50
N SER A 388 -2.95 8.99 -28.65
CA SER A 388 -2.51 7.86 -27.83
C SER A 388 -2.35 8.26 -26.37
N GLU A 389 -1.88 9.48 -26.09
CA GLU A 389 -1.77 10.03 -24.75
C GLU A 389 -3.15 10.28 -24.11
N GLN A 390 -4.12 10.77 -24.89
CA GLN A 390 -5.50 10.89 -24.41
C GLN A 390 -6.11 9.52 -24.09
N LEU A 391 -5.80 8.50 -24.90
CA LEU A 391 -6.21 7.12 -24.61
C LEU A 391 -5.54 6.57 -23.35
N ARG A 392 -4.28 6.94 -23.09
CA ARG A 392 -3.54 6.51 -21.89
C ARG A 392 -4.26 6.97 -20.61
N GLN A 393 -4.53 8.27 -20.53
CA GLN A 393 -5.21 8.89 -19.38
C GLN A 393 -6.68 8.47 -19.27
N ALA A 394 -7.36 8.18 -20.37
CA ALA A 394 -8.78 7.80 -20.32
C ALA A 394 -9.02 6.32 -19.97
N ALA A 395 -7.97 5.51 -19.91
CA ALA A 395 -8.06 4.08 -19.67
C ALA A 395 -7.05 3.59 -18.62
N ASP A 396 -6.51 4.52 -17.83
CA ASP A 396 -5.63 4.28 -16.67
C ASP A 396 -4.47 3.34 -17.01
N LEU A 397 -3.85 3.59 -18.17
CA LEU A 397 -2.76 2.76 -18.70
C LEU A 397 -1.43 3.17 -18.04
N GLU A 398 -1.29 2.82 -16.77
CA GLU A 398 -0.21 3.33 -15.93
C GLU A 398 0.48 2.30 -15.01
N HIS A 399 0.18 1.02 -15.18
CA HIS A 399 0.87 -0.04 -14.45
C HIS A 399 2.31 -0.22 -14.96
N TRP A 400 3.05 -1.16 -14.35
CA TRP A 400 4.42 -1.49 -14.76
C TRP A 400 4.58 -1.74 -16.27
N ALA A 401 3.56 -2.29 -16.95
CA ALA A 401 3.64 -2.55 -18.38
C ALA A 401 3.59 -1.27 -19.25
N ALA A 402 3.11 -0.16 -18.71
CA ALA A 402 3.21 1.18 -19.31
C ALA A 402 4.59 1.84 -19.12
N PHE A 403 5.51 1.16 -18.41
CA PHE A 403 6.88 1.57 -18.15
C PHE A 403 7.84 0.42 -18.55
N GLY A 404 7.87 0.10 -19.85
CA GLY A 404 8.47 -1.14 -20.35
C GLY A 404 9.93 -1.37 -19.95
N ASP A 405 10.76 -0.31 -19.94
CA ASP A 405 12.17 -0.44 -19.56
C ASP A 405 12.33 -0.83 -18.07
N SER A 406 11.50 -0.27 -17.18
CA SER A 406 11.45 -0.62 -15.75
C SER A 406 10.85 -2.00 -15.48
N PHE A 407 9.79 -2.37 -16.20
CA PHE A 407 9.20 -3.72 -16.14
C PHE A 407 10.23 -4.80 -16.44
N GLU A 408 10.97 -4.65 -17.54
CA GLU A 408 11.97 -5.62 -17.96
C GLU A 408 13.21 -5.59 -17.02
N ARG A 409 13.58 -4.44 -16.45
CA ARG A 409 14.68 -4.36 -15.48
C ARG A 409 14.35 -5.10 -14.19
N LEU A 410 13.15 -4.90 -13.63
CA LEU A 410 12.70 -5.63 -12.44
C LEU A 410 12.69 -7.13 -12.71
N GLY A 411 12.17 -7.53 -13.88
CA GLY A 411 12.17 -8.92 -14.29
C GLY A 411 13.55 -9.53 -14.41
N ARG A 412 14.52 -8.84 -15.01
CA ARG A 412 15.92 -9.30 -15.04
C ARG A 412 16.52 -9.43 -13.65
N ALA A 413 16.26 -8.48 -12.75
CA ALA A 413 16.73 -8.54 -11.37
C ALA A 413 16.15 -9.76 -10.62
N LEU A 414 14.84 -10.00 -10.74
CA LEU A 414 14.17 -11.16 -10.15
C LEU A 414 14.65 -12.48 -10.76
N VAL A 415 14.83 -12.55 -12.07
CA VAL A 415 15.34 -13.73 -12.76
C VAL A 415 16.78 -14.05 -12.34
N GLY A 416 17.66 -13.04 -12.27
CA GLY A 416 19.05 -13.24 -11.85
C GLY A 416 19.14 -13.75 -10.41
N LEU A 417 18.33 -13.19 -9.52
CA LEU A 417 18.17 -13.68 -8.15
C LEU A 417 17.62 -15.12 -8.13
N ALA A 418 16.58 -15.40 -8.92
CA ALA A 418 15.93 -16.71 -8.98
C ALA A 418 16.80 -17.82 -9.58
N ARG A 419 17.81 -17.45 -10.37
CA ARG A 419 18.85 -18.36 -10.88
C ARG A 419 19.97 -18.61 -9.88
N GLY A 420 20.05 -17.81 -8.81
CA GLY A 420 21.17 -17.86 -7.86
C GLY A 420 22.45 -17.19 -8.38
N GLU A 421 22.35 -16.25 -9.33
CA GLU A 421 23.52 -15.53 -9.86
C GLU A 421 24.23 -14.69 -8.79
N GLN A 422 23.51 -14.36 -7.71
CA GLN A 422 23.96 -13.51 -6.60
C GLN A 422 24.26 -14.31 -5.32
N GLY A 423 24.07 -15.63 -5.32
CA GLY A 423 24.23 -16.48 -4.13
C GLY A 423 23.12 -17.53 -3.99
N ARG A 424 22.88 -18.00 -2.77
CA ARG A 424 21.83 -18.98 -2.50
C ARG A 424 20.45 -18.36 -2.76
N ALA A 425 19.76 -18.83 -3.80
CA ALA A 425 18.47 -18.29 -4.17
C ALA A 425 17.40 -18.57 -3.08
N PRO A 426 16.54 -17.58 -2.74
CA PRO A 426 15.42 -17.80 -1.83
C PRO A 426 14.46 -18.84 -2.40
N ALA A 427 13.61 -19.43 -1.56
CA ALA A 427 12.59 -20.37 -2.03
C ALA A 427 11.54 -19.66 -2.92
N THR A 428 11.11 -18.46 -2.52
CA THR A 428 10.15 -17.66 -3.29
C THR A 428 10.54 -16.19 -3.41
N ALA A 429 10.16 -15.58 -4.53
CA ALA A 429 10.11 -14.13 -4.71
C ALA A 429 8.67 -13.74 -5.05
N LEU A 430 8.06 -12.88 -4.23
CA LEU A 430 6.62 -12.63 -4.23
C LEU A 430 6.37 -11.14 -4.41
N VAL A 431 5.70 -10.75 -5.49
CA VAL A 431 5.29 -9.37 -5.74
C VAL A 431 3.84 -9.21 -5.27
N LEU A 432 3.62 -8.41 -4.23
CA LEU A 432 2.30 -8.07 -3.70
C LEU A 432 1.86 -6.74 -4.29
N SER A 433 0.61 -6.65 -4.78
CA SER A 433 0.07 -5.39 -5.30
C SER A 433 -1.43 -5.19 -5.12
N GLY A 434 -1.89 -4.00 -5.49
CA GLY A 434 -3.26 -3.50 -5.39
C GLY A 434 -3.86 -2.95 -6.69
N ASP A 435 -4.55 -1.81 -6.57
CA ASP A 435 -5.13 -0.95 -7.63
C ASP A 435 -6.33 -1.52 -8.43
N VAL A 436 -6.18 -2.69 -9.05
CA VAL A 436 -7.07 -3.13 -10.15
C VAL A 436 -8.48 -3.63 -9.76
N HIS A 437 -8.92 -3.45 -8.52
CA HIS A 437 -10.25 -3.82 -7.98
C HIS A 437 -10.69 -5.29 -8.23
N HIS A 438 -9.74 -6.20 -8.37
CA HIS A 438 -9.96 -7.65 -8.34
C HIS A 438 -8.70 -8.35 -7.83
N ALA A 439 -8.82 -9.63 -7.43
CA ALA A 439 -7.66 -10.41 -7.02
C ALA A 439 -7.31 -11.51 -8.03
N TYR A 440 -6.01 -11.79 -8.15
CA TYR A 440 -5.49 -12.90 -8.95
C TYR A 440 -4.10 -13.30 -8.46
N ALA A 441 -3.68 -14.51 -8.85
CA ALA A 441 -2.32 -14.98 -8.68
C ALA A 441 -1.76 -15.37 -10.04
N ALA A 442 -0.53 -14.95 -10.33
CA ALA A 442 0.20 -15.29 -11.54
C ALA A 442 1.64 -15.70 -11.21
N GLU A 443 2.20 -16.59 -12.02
CA GLU A 443 3.54 -17.13 -11.84
C GLU A 443 4.37 -16.89 -13.09
N LEU A 444 5.62 -16.45 -12.90
CA LEU A 444 6.61 -16.37 -13.96
C LEU A 444 6.98 -17.79 -14.43
N VAL A 445 6.72 -18.10 -15.70
CA VAL A 445 6.99 -19.43 -16.30
C VAL A 445 8.12 -19.40 -17.33
N GLN A 446 8.52 -18.21 -17.80
CA GLN A 446 9.70 -18.02 -18.63
C GLN A 446 10.52 -16.84 -18.10
N PRO A 447 11.86 -16.98 -18.01
CA PRO A 447 12.65 -18.16 -18.37
C PRO A 447 12.39 -19.37 -17.45
N ASP A 448 12.61 -20.59 -17.96
CA ASP A 448 12.47 -21.83 -17.20
C ASP A 448 13.72 -22.14 -16.36
N GLY A 449 13.64 -23.22 -15.57
CA GLY A 449 14.78 -23.72 -14.79
C GLY A 449 15.19 -22.84 -13.60
N LEU A 450 14.31 -21.95 -13.13
CA LEU A 450 14.56 -21.12 -11.96
C LEU A 450 14.58 -21.95 -10.67
N SER A 451 15.49 -21.61 -9.75
CA SER A 451 15.56 -22.21 -8.41
C SER A 451 14.56 -21.59 -7.43
N THR A 452 14.23 -20.31 -7.64
CA THR A 452 13.18 -19.58 -6.91
C THR A 452 11.90 -19.53 -7.73
N ARG A 453 10.76 -19.68 -7.06
CA ARG A 453 9.44 -19.47 -7.67
C ARG A 453 9.06 -17.99 -7.58
N VAL A 454 8.76 -17.36 -8.71
CA VAL A 454 8.44 -15.92 -8.78
C VAL A 454 6.95 -15.74 -9.05
N HIS A 455 6.25 -15.06 -8.15
CA HIS A 455 4.80 -14.88 -8.21
C HIS A 455 4.40 -13.40 -8.13
N GLN A 456 3.31 -13.07 -8.80
CA GLN A 456 2.53 -11.85 -8.63
C GLN A 456 1.24 -12.21 -7.90
N LEU A 457 0.98 -11.57 -6.77
CA LEU A 457 -0.22 -11.72 -5.96
C LEU A 457 -0.89 -10.36 -5.82
N THR A 458 -2.02 -10.17 -6.49
CA THR A 458 -2.76 -8.91 -6.46
C THR A 458 -4.04 -9.11 -5.67
N VAL A 459 -4.30 -8.26 -4.68
CA VAL A 459 -5.50 -8.32 -3.83
C VAL A 459 -6.10 -6.93 -3.65
N SER A 460 -7.15 -6.66 -4.41
CA SER A 460 -7.95 -5.44 -4.33
C SER A 460 -9.40 -5.77 -4.70
N PRO A 461 -10.43 -5.07 -4.15
CA PRO A 461 -10.35 -4.07 -3.09
C PRO A 461 -10.57 -4.66 -1.69
N LEU A 462 -10.14 -3.95 -0.64
CA LEU A 462 -10.46 -4.23 0.77
C LEU A 462 -11.88 -3.78 1.11
N HIS A 463 -12.29 -2.61 0.62
CA HIS A 463 -13.64 -2.07 0.76
C HIS A 463 -13.92 -1.10 -0.38
N ASN A 464 -14.28 -1.61 -1.55
CA ASN A 464 -14.68 -0.82 -2.70
C ASN A 464 -15.55 -1.67 -3.66
N GLN A 465 -16.07 -1.09 -4.73
CA GLN A 465 -16.85 -1.82 -5.73
C GLN A 465 -16.30 -1.60 -7.14
N ALA A 466 -15.80 -2.67 -7.78
CA ALA A 466 -15.47 -2.63 -9.21
C ALA A 466 -16.74 -2.44 -10.06
N PRO A 467 -16.79 -1.45 -10.97
CA PRO A 467 -17.88 -1.27 -11.95
C PRO A 467 -18.13 -2.55 -12.77
N HIS A 468 -19.40 -2.88 -13.02
CA HIS A 468 -19.82 -4.13 -13.67
C HIS A 468 -19.19 -4.41 -15.07
N PRO A 469 -18.96 -3.41 -15.95
CA PRO A 469 -18.33 -3.66 -17.26
C PRO A 469 -16.87 -4.14 -17.18
N ILE A 470 -16.14 -3.69 -16.15
CA ILE A 470 -14.71 -3.98 -15.95
C ILE A 470 -14.48 -5.46 -15.60
N ARG A 471 -15.42 -6.09 -14.88
CA ARG A 471 -15.35 -7.51 -14.48
C ARG A 471 -15.31 -8.47 -15.67
N VAL A 472 -15.99 -8.11 -16.77
CA VAL A 472 -16.01 -8.91 -18.00
C VAL A 472 -14.70 -8.72 -18.78
N GLY A 473 -14.20 -7.49 -18.84
CA GLY A 473 -12.91 -7.16 -19.47
C GLY A 473 -11.74 -7.95 -18.86
N PHE A 474 -11.64 -8.03 -17.54
CA PHE A 474 -10.56 -8.76 -16.87
C PHE A 474 -10.61 -10.28 -17.09
N ARG A 475 -11.81 -10.90 -17.13
CA ARG A 475 -11.92 -12.32 -17.48
C ARG A 475 -11.44 -12.59 -18.91
N ILE A 476 -11.78 -11.69 -19.84
CA ILE A 476 -11.34 -11.76 -21.23
C ILE A 476 -9.84 -11.47 -21.35
N GLY A 477 -9.27 -10.62 -20.49
CA GLY A 477 -7.87 -10.23 -20.52
C GLY A 477 -6.87 -11.38 -20.32
N TRP A 478 -7.32 -12.44 -19.62
CA TRP A 478 -6.58 -13.70 -19.47
C TRP A 478 -6.81 -14.70 -20.61
N SER A 479 -7.72 -14.43 -21.54
CA SER A 479 -8.03 -15.35 -22.63
C SER A 479 -6.94 -15.36 -23.70
N ARG A 480 -6.67 -16.53 -24.29
CA ARG A 480 -5.67 -16.68 -25.36
C ARG A 480 -6.04 -15.96 -26.64
N TRP A 481 -7.32 -15.85 -26.94
CA TRP A 481 -7.79 -15.12 -28.10
C TRP A 481 -7.50 -13.62 -27.96
N ALA A 482 -7.77 -13.04 -26.78
CA ALA A 482 -7.41 -11.67 -26.47
C ALA A 482 -5.88 -11.47 -26.52
N ARG A 483 -5.08 -12.40 -25.96
CA ARG A 483 -3.61 -12.38 -26.08
C ARG A 483 -3.17 -12.39 -27.54
N ARG A 484 -3.74 -13.24 -28.40
CA ARG A 484 -3.37 -13.33 -29.83
C ARG A 484 -3.69 -12.05 -30.61
N LEU A 485 -4.87 -11.48 -30.39
CA LEU A 485 -5.28 -10.23 -31.03
C LEU A 485 -4.38 -9.06 -30.62
N THR A 486 -4.19 -8.86 -29.32
CA THR A 486 -3.35 -7.80 -28.78
C THR A 486 -1.89 -7.96 -29.20
N THR A 487 -1.36 -9.20 -29.21
CA THR A 487 -0.01 -9.49 -29.76
C THR A 487 0.10 -9.08 -31.23
N GLY A 488 -0.95 -9.32 -32.04
CA GLY A 488 -0.99 -8.88 -33.44
C GLY A 488 -0.90 -7.35 -33.57
N MET A 489 -1.62 -6.61 -32.73
CA MET A 489 -1.56 -5.15 -32.66
C MET A 489 -0.19 -4.64 -32.19
N SER A 490 0.39 -5.25 -31.16
CA SER A 490 1.73 -4.93 -30.66
C SER A 490 2.80 -5.15 -31.72
N ARG A 491 2.70 -6.21 -32.55
CA ARG A 491 3.61 -6.44 -33.68
C ARG A 491 3.49 -5.37 -34.75
N LEU A 492 2.27 -4.90 -35.07
CA LEU A 492 2.07 -3.80 -36.02
C LEU A 492 2.70 -2.50 -35.52
N ALA A 493 2.61 -2.23 -34.22
CA ALA A 493 3.30 -1.11 -33.58
C ALA A 493 4.80 -1.38 -33.30
N ARG A 494 5.35 -2.53 -33.73
CA ARG A 494 6.74 -2.98 -33.49
C ARG A 494 7.17 -2.81 -32.02
N VAL A 495 6.30 -3.16 -31.07
CA VAL A 495 6.62 -3.22 -29.64
C VAL A 495 7.74 -4.24 -29.45
N ARG A 496 8.73 -3.94 -28.59
CA ARG A 496 9.79 -4.92 -28.26
C ARG A 496 9.16 -6.12 -27.54
N PRO A 497 9.46 -7.38 -27.92
CA PRO A 497 9.00 -8.54 -27.18
C PRO A 497 9.52 -8.53 -25.74
N SER A 498 8.77 -9.11 -24.80
CA SER A 498 9.27 -9.39 -23.46
C SER A 498 10.16 -10.62 -23.45
N GLU A 499 11.13 -10.64 -22.54
CA GLU A 499 11.91 -11.84 -22.21
C GLU A 499 11.15 -12.75 -21.22
N LEU A 500 10.04 -12.25 -20.67
CA LEU A 500 9.25 -12.87 -19.63
C LEU A 500 7.93 -13.41 -20.18
N ASP A 501 7.50 -14.57 -19.67
CA ASP A 501 6.14 -15.06 -19.84
C ASP A 501 5.63 -15.58 -18.50
N TRP A 502 4.35 -15.40 -18.24
CA TRP A 502 3.71 -15.79 -16.98
C TRP A 502 2.37 -16.45 -17.22
N ALA A 503 2.01 -17.36 -16.31
CA ALA A 503 0.74 -18.08 -16.33
C ALA A 503 -0.14 -17.61 -15.17
N LYS A 504 -1.44 -17.51 -15.43
CA LYS A 504 -2.41 -17.30 -14.36
C LYS A 504 -2.51 -18.58 -13.54
N GLN A 505 -2.28 -18.49 -12.23
CA GLN A 505 -2.51 -19.59 -11.31
C GLN A 505 -3.95 -19.59 -10.77
N ALA A 506 -4.50 -18.41 -10.43
CA ALA A 506 -5.85 -18.31 -9.88
C ALA A 506 -6.51 -16.96 -10.20
N GLY A 507 -7.84 -16.93 -10.09
CA GLY A 507 -8.67 -15.74 -10.33
C GLY A 507 -9.11 -15.55 -11.79
N PRO A 508 -9.68 -14.38 -12.14
CA PRO A 508 -9.92 -13.24 -11.25
C PRO A 508 -11.04 -13.52 -10.23
N TYR A 509 -10.85 -13.05 -9.00
CA TYR A 509 -11.84 -13.04 -7.93
C TYR A 509 -12.37 -11.62 -7.71
N PHE A 510 -13.66 -11.50 -7.37
CA PHE A 510 -14.36 -10.24 -7.22
C PHE A 510 -15.08 -10.17 -5.87
N GLY A 511 -15.35 -8.95 -5.42
CA GLY A 511 -15.84 -8.66 -4.08
C GLY A 511 -14.72 -8.03 -3.24
N ASN A 512 -15.04 -7.68 -2.00
CA ASN A 512 -14.03 -7.20 -1.07
C ASN A 512 -13.22 -8.36 -0.54
N GLN A 513 -11.90 -8.19 -0.47
CA GLN A 513 -10.94 -9.29 -0.43
C GLN A 513 -9.77 -8.99 0.50
N LEU A 514 -9.23 -10.04 1.11
CA LEU A 514 -8.03 -10.00 1.95
C LEU A 514 -7.13 -11.18 1.58
N GLY A 515 -5.85 -10.93 1.39
CA GLY A 515 -4.83 -11.96 1.18
C GLY A 515 -4.13 -12.29 2.49
N GLU A 516 -3.79 -13.56 2.69
CA GLU A 516 -2.79 -14.00 3.67
C GLU A 516 -1.68 -14.74 2.94
N LEU A 517 -0.45 -14.31 3.15
CA LEU A 517 0.76 -15.01 2.75
C LEU A 517 1.34 -15.71 3.99
N VAL A 518 1.35 -17.03 3.98
CA VAL A 518 1.85 -17.86 5.08
C VAL A 518 3.22 -18.42 4.68
N LEU A 519 4.25 -18.07 5.44
CA LEU A 519 5.66 -18.36 5.19
C LEU A 519 6.22 -19.25 6.31
N HIS A 520 6.93 -20.32 5.97
CA HIS A 520 7.51 -21.20 6.96
C HIS A 520 8.69 -21.97 6.37
N ASP A 521 9.89 -21.77 6.92
CA ASP A 521 11.13 -22.33 6.38
C ASP A 521 11.28 -21.96 4.89
N ARG A 522 11.18 -22.93 3.99
CA ARG A 522 11.22 -22.76 2.53
C ARG A 522 9.85 -22.90 1.87
N ASP A 523 8.80 -23.10 2.66
CA ASP A 523 7.45 -23.26 2.18
C ASP A 523 6.66 -21.95 2.26
N ALA A 524 5.88 -21.69 1.21
CA ALA A 524 5.00 -20.53 1.15
C ALA A 524 3.63 -20.95 0.60
N SER A 525 2.57 -20.36 1.14
CA SER A 525 1.22 -20.50 0.61
C SER A 525 0.46 -19.18 0.63
N PHE A 526 -0.41 -18.99 -0.37
CA PHE A 526 -1.30 -17.85 -0.48
C PHE A 526 -2.74 -18.27 -0.24
N ARG A 527 -3.38 -17.63 0.75
CA ARG A 527 -4.81 -17.77 1.01
C ARG A 527 -5.52 -16.48 0.63
N LEU A 528 -6.61 -16.62 -0.10
CA LEU A 528 -7.47 -15.49 -0.47
C LEU A 528 -8.83 -15.64 0.20
N PHE A 529 -9.26 -14.59 0.88
CA PHE A 529 -10.57 -14.49 1.49
C PHE A 529 -11.40 -13.45 0.74
N VAL A 530 -12.69 -13.75 0.55
CA VAL A 530 -13.69 -12.78 0.11
C VAL A 530 -14.61 -12.51 1.28
N SER A 531 -14.90 -11.24 1.57
CA SER A 531 -15.93 -10.88 2.53
C SER A 531 -17.32 -11.00 1.89
N ASP A 532 -18.20 -11.70 2.59
CA ASP A 532 -19.61 -11.80 2.26
C ASP A 532 -20.46 -11.65 3.52
N ARG A 533 -21.79 -11.62 3.36
CA ARG A 533 -22.72 -11.63 4.50
C ARG A 533 -23.20 -13.05 4.74
N ASP A 534 -23.28 -13.46 5.99
CA ASP A 534 -23.92 -14.71 6.40
C ASP A 534 -25.46 -14.61 6.35
N ASP A 535 -26.16 -15.71 6.67
CA ASP A 535 -27.62 -15.78 6.67
C ASP A 535 -28.27 -14.81 7.70
N GLY A 536 -27.50 -14.36 8.69
CA GLY A 536 -27.88 -13.36 9.69
C GLY A 536 -27.54 -11.92 9.30
N GLY A 537 -26.92 -11.70 8.13
CA GLY A 537 -26.50 -10.40 7.64
C GLY A 537 -25.17 -9.88 8.20
N GLN A 538 -24.48 -10.65 9.05
CA GLN A 538 -23.16 -10.31 9.58
C GLN A 538 -22.07 -10.58 8.54
N GLY A 539 -21.04 -9.74 8.51
CA GLY A 539 -19.88 -9.95 7.65
C GLY A 539 -19.10 -11.21 8.06
N ARG A 540 -18.69 -12.02 7.08
CA ARG A 540 -17.77 -13.14 7.30
C ARG A 540 -16.74 -13.22 6.17
N LEU A 541 -15.57 -13.78 6.47
CA LEU A 541 -14.55 -14.07 5.47
C LEU A 541 -14.66 -15.53 5.01
N ARG A 542 -14.85 -15.72 3.71
CA ARG A 542 -14.86 -17.05 3.09
C ARG A 542 -13.58 -17.27 2.31
N LEU A 543 -12.86 -18.35 2.62
CA LEU A 543 -11.69 -18.77 1.87
C LEU A 543 -12.11 -19.17 0.44
N VAL A 544 -11.50 -18.56 -0.58
CA VAL A 544 -11.80 -18.80 -2.00
C VAL A 544 -10.62 -19.33 -2.80
N ALA A 545 -9.40 -19.20 -2.27
CA ALA A 545 -8.19 -19.80 -2.81
C ALA A 545 -7.23 -20.16 -1.67
N ASP A 546 -6.57 -21.31 -1.79
CA ASP A 546 -5.45 -21.73 -0.93
C ASP A 546 -4.42 -22.39 -1.86
N LEU A 547 -3.34 -21.67 -2.16
CA LEU A 547 -2.39 -22.00 -3.22
C LEU A 547 -0.99 -22.21 -2.62
N PRO A 548 -0.35 -23.37 -2.80
CA PRO A 548 1.07 -23.52 -2.50
C PRO A 548 1.90 -22.74 -3.52
N LEU A 549 2.88 -21.98 -3.03
CA LEU A 549 3.75 -21.13 -3.86
C LEU A 549 5.17 -21.70 -4.02
N SER A 550 5.62 -22.53 -3.07
CA SER A 550 6.95 -23.15 -3.04
C SER A 550 7.02 -24.48 -3.82
N ASN A 551 5.93 -25.24 -3.88
CA ASN A 551 5.89 -26.58 -4.47
C ASN A 551 5.51 -26.56 -5.97
N PRO A 552 5.96 -27.55 -6.77
CA PRO A 552 5.57 -27.69 -8.18
C PRO A 552 4.11 -28.15 -8.26
N VAL A 553 3.18 -27.21 -8.20
CA VAL A 553 1.86 -27.42 -8.81
C VAL A 553 2.02 -27.08 -10.29
N PRO A 554 1.64 -27.99 -11.22
CA PRO A 554 1.59 -27.65 -12.63
C PRO A 554 0.71 -26.40 -12.76
N ALA A 555 1.30 -25.25 -13.10
CA ALA A 555 0.51 -24.10 -13.49
C ALA A 555 -0.36 -24.56 -14.66
N GLU A 556 -1.69 -24.50 -14.52
CA GLU A 556 -2.55 -24.77 -15.64
C GLU A 556 -2.23 -23.71 -16.69
N VAL A 557 -1.50 -24.11 -17.74
CA VAL A 557 -1.44 -23.37 -18.99
C VAL A 557 -2.84 -23.47 -19.57
N THR A 558 -3.77 -22.65 -19.07
CA THR A 558 -5.16 -22.70 -19.51
C THR A 558 -5.18 -22.53 -21.04
N GLY A 559 -5.81 -23.51 -21.67
CA GLY A 559 -5.82 -23.83 -23.11
C GLY A 559 -6.33 -22.76 -24.04
#